data_AF-A0A015VWH3-F1
#
_entry.id   AF-A0A015VWH3-F1
#
_cell.length_a   1.000
_cell.length_b   1.000
_cell.length_c   1.000
_cell.angle_alpha   90.00
_cell.angle_beta   90.00
_cell.angle_gamma   90.00
#
_symmetry.space_group_name_H-M   'P 1'
#
loop_
_entity.id
_entity.type
_entity.pdbx_description
1 polymer ?
#
loop_
_entity_poly.entity_id
_entity_poly.type
_entity_poly.pdbx_seq_one_letter_code
_entity_poly.pdbx_strand_id
1 'polypeptide(L)'
;MDFDSLRLETDAFGHSVITGVFLQDKLPIWREATTKSVGKYIAFVFNDTVITAPQVNSPIESGCFQISNPHGYDLERIFRELQKEIDISRFGN
;
A
#
# COMPACT_ATOMS: atom_id res chain seq x y z
N MET A 1 5.57 -12.81 2.99
CA MET A 1 5.30 -11.37 3.17
C MET A 1 5.97 -10.61 2.04
N ASP A 2 5.31 -9.59 1.46
CA ASP A 2 5.85 -8.82 0.31
C ASP A 2 6.38 -7.42 0.68
N PHE A 3 6.11 -6.96 1.89
CA PHE A 3 6.50 -5.63 2.37
C PHE A 3 7.69 -5.73 3.33
N ASP A 4 8.62 -4.79 3.21
CA ASP A 4 9.70 -4.58 4.17
C ASP A 4 9.15 -3.89 5.43
N SER A 5 8.42 -2.79 5.20
CA SER A 5 7.80 -1.99 6.25
C SER A 5 6.42 -1.50 5.86
N LEU A 6 5.58 -1.32 6.87
CA LEU A 6 4.26 -0.69 6.82
C LEU A 6 4.15 0.22 8.04
N ARG A 7 3.63 1.44 7.83
CA ARG A 7 3.49 2.48 8.86
C ARG A 7 2.16 3.17 8.72
N LEU A 8 1.59 3.57 9.85
CA LEU A 8 0.47 4.51 9.91
C LEU A 8 1.06 5.89 10.20
N GLU A 9 0.85 6.82 9.29
CA GLU A 9 1.38 8.19 9.36
C GLU A 9 0.24 9.20 9.21
N THR A 10 0.52 10.46 9.49
CA THR A 10 -0.39 11.58 9.24
C THR A 10 0.17 12.43 8.11
N ASP A 11 -0.63 12.67 7.07
CA ASP A 11 -0.23 13.52 5.96
C ASP A 11 -0.20 15.01 6.35
N ALA A 12 0.25 15.86 5.43
CA ALA A 12 0.35 17.31 5.64
C ALA A 12 -1.00 17.99 5.92
N PHE A 13 -2.13 17.32 5.66
CA PHE A 13 -3.49 17.82 5.86
C PHE A 13 -4.14 17.27 7.14
N GLY A 14 -3.42 16.46 7.92
CA GLY A 14 -3.94 15.87 9.15
C GLY A 14 -4.70 14.56 8.93
N HIS A 15 -4.66 13.98 7.73
CA HIS A 15 -5.34 12.71 7.46
C HIS A 15 -4.41 11.53 7.73
N SER A 16 -4.94 10.47 8.32
CA SER A 16 -4.23 9.19 8.43
C SER A 16 -3.94 8.63 7.04
N VAL A 17 -2.74 8.11 6.85
CA VAL A 17 -2.30 7.42 5.64
C VAL A 17 -1.50 6.18 6.02
N ILE A 18 -1.59 5.14 5.21
CA ILE A 18 -0.73 3.96 5.38
C ILE A 18 0.40 4.07 4.36
N THR A 19 1.65 4.12 4.81
CA THR A 19 2.82 4.09 3.95
C THR A 19 3.54 2.76 4.06
N GLY A 20 4.18 2.35 2.99
CA GLY A 20 4.95 1.11 3.00
C GLY A 20 6.01 1.06 1.93
N VAL A 21 6.91 0.09 2.10
CA VAL A 21 8.01 -0.18 1.18
C VAL A 21 8.01 -1.66 0.85
N PHE A 22 8.07 -2.01 -0.44
CA PHE A 22 8.24 -3.39 -0.88
C PHE A 22 9.62 -3.95 -0.51
N LEU A 23 9.71 -5.26 -0.27
CA LEU A 23 10.99 -5.95 -0.14
C LEU A 23 11.84 -5.79 -1.41
N GLN A 24 13.17 -5.83 -1.26
CA GLN A 24 14.11 -5.57 -2.37
C GLN A 24 13.91 -6.53 -3.56
N ASP A 25 13.60 -7.80 -3.28
CA ASP A 25 13.31 -8.84 -4.28
C ASP A 25 11.95 -8.64 -4.98
N LYS A 26 11.05 -7.83 -4.40
CA LYS A 26 9.74 -7.49 -4.96
C LYS A 26 9.75 -6.19 -5.78
N LEU A 27 10.78 -5.36 -5.66
CA LEU A 27 10.92 -4.11 -6.42
C LEU A 27 10.79 -4.29 -7.94
N PRO A 28 11.38 -5.33 -8.58
CA PRO A 28 11.22 -5.51 -10.02
C PRO A 28 9.75 -5.69 -10.44
N ILE A 29 8.98 -6.46 -9.67
CA ILE A 29 7.56 -6.71 -9.92
C ILE A 29 6.76 -5.43 -9.76
N TRP A 30 7.01 -4.66 -8.69
CA TRP A 30 6.36 -3.36 -8.46
C TRP A 30 6.66 -2.34 -9.57
N ARG A 31 7.93 -2.23 -9.97
CA ARG A 31 8.35 -1.34 -11.05
C ARG A 31 7.67 -1.71 -12.37
N GLU A 32 7.63 -2.99 -12.69
CA GLU A 32 6.98 -3.47 -13.91
C GLU A 32 5.47 -3.18 -13.90
N ALA A 33 4.81 -3.44 -12.76
CA ALA A 33 3.37 -3.18 -12.59
C ALA A 33 3.03 -1.70 -12.76
N THR A 34 3.78 -0.79 -12.14
CA THR A 34 3.57 0.66 -12.25
C THR A 34 3.89 1.17 -13.65
N THR A 35 4.94 0.66 -14.31
CA THR A 35 5.28 1.00 -15.69
C THR A 35 4.16 0.62 -16.68
N LYS A 36 3.60 -0.58 -16.55
CA LYS A 36 2.48 -1.05 -17.40
C LYS A 36 1.15 -0.34 -17.13
N SER A 37 1.08 0.36 -16.01
CA SER A 37 -0.14 1.01 -15.51
C SER A 37 -0.13 2.52 -15.67
N VAL A 38 0.89 3.13 -16.28
CA VAL A 38 0.89 4.57 -16.57
C VAL A 38 -0.37 4.95 -17.36
N GLY A 39 -1.08 5.99 -16.89
CA GLY A 39 -2.37 6.44 -17.42
C GLY A 39 -3.58 5.62 -16.93
N LYS A 40 -3.36 4.51 -16.22
CA LYS A 40 -4.39 3.64 -15.62
C LYS A 40 -4.41 3.82 -14.10
N TYR A 41 -5.31 3.08 -13.45
CA TYR A 41 -5.48 3.09 -12.00
C TYR A 41 -4.92 1.81 -11.38
N ILE A 42 -4.23 1.95 -10.24
CA ILE A 42 -3.85 0.82 -9.39
C ILE A 42 -4.69 0.90 -8.12
N ALA A 43 -5.49 -0.12 -7.87
CA ALA A 43 -6.37 -0.17 -6.70
C ALA A 43 -5.71 -0.87 -5.51
N PHE A 44 -5.90 -0.31 -4.32
CA PHE A 44 -5.74 -1.04 -3.07
C PHE A 44 -7.10 -1.62 -2.67
N VAL A 45 -7.16 -2.95 -2.55
CA VAL A 45 -8.37 -3.70 -2.24
C VAL A 45 -8.21 -4.36 -0.88
N PHE A 46 -9.22 -4.21 -0.03
CA PHE A 46 -9.26 -4.77 1.31
C PHE A 46 -10.66 -5.34 1.59
N ASN A 47 -10.74 -6.61 2.01
CA ASN A 47 -12.02 -7.32 2.24
C ASN A 47 -13.02 -7.10 1.10
N ASP A 48 -12.61 -7.45 -0.13
CA ASP A 48 -13.38 -7.30 -1.38
C ASP A 48 -13.82 -5.85 -1.71
N THR A 49 -13.29 -4.86 -1.01
CA THR A 49 -13.64 -3.44 -1.17
C THR A 49 -12.46 -2.65 -1.70
N VAL A 50 -12.69 -1.84 -2.74
CA VAL A 50 -11.70 -0.87 -3.23
C VAL A 50 -11.65 0.31 -2.26
N ILE A 51 -10.51 0.47 -1.58
CA ILE A 51 -10.29 1.55 -0.62
C ILE A 51 -9.83 2.82 -1.33
N THR A 52 -8.91 2.67 -2.28
CA THR A 52 -8.42 3.76 -3.13
C THR A 52 -7.94 3.20 -4.46
N ALA A 53 -8.02 4.00 -5.52
CA ALA A 53 -7.52 3.64 -6.84
C ALA A 53 -6.92 4.89 -7.50
N PRO A 54 -5.73 5.36 -7.08
CA PRO A 54 -5.07 6.49 -7.71
C PRO A 54 -4.65 6.18 -9.15
N GLN A 55 -4.63 7.21 -9.99
CA GLN A 55 -4.05 7.11 -11.32
C GLN A 55 -2.52 7.06 -11.21
N VAL A 56 -1.89 6.18 -11.98
CA VAL A 56 -0.44 6.11 -12.09
C VAL A 56 0.02 7.12 -13.14
N ASN A 57 0.72 8.17 -12.69
CA ASN A 57 1.22 9.23 -13.55
C ASN A 57 2.62 8.92 -14.12
N SER A 58 3.41 8.15 -13.38
CA SER A 58 4.77 7.74 -13.76
C SER A 58 5.12 6.40 -13.13
N PRO A 59 6.10 5.65 -13.67
CA PRO A 59 6.65 4.49 -12.99
C PRO A 59 7.15 4.84 -11.59
N ILE A 60 7.05 3.90 -10.66
CA ILE A 60 7.51 4.07 -9.26
C ILE A 60 8.63 3.09 -9.01
N GLU A 61 9.86 3.60 -8.92
CA GLU A 61 11.05 2.76 -8.79
C GLU A 61 11.45 2.45 -7.35
N SER A 62 11.06 3.33 -6.41
CA SER A 62 11.51 3.26 -5.01
C SER A 62 10.92 2.10 -4.23
N GLY A 63 9.85 1.48 -4.74
CA GLY A 63 9.05 0.52 -3.95
C GLY A 63 8.19 1.17 -2.88
N CYS A 64 8.22 2.50 -2.74
CA CYS A 64 7.37 3.18 -1.78
C CYS A 64 5.94 3.27 -2.32
N PHE A 65 4.97 3.09 -1.44
CA PHE A 65 3.57 3.35 -1.72
C PHE A 65 2.91 4.07 -0.53
N GLN A 66 1.80 4.73 -0.82
CA GLN A 66 0.93 5.36 0.16
C GLN A 66 -0.52 5.02 -0.17
N ILE A 67 -1.28 4.63 0.84
CA ILE A 67 -2.72 4.42 0.79
C ILE A 67 -3.35 5.57 1.56
N SER A 68 -3.99 6.47 0.82
CA SER A 68 -4.84 7.51 1.38
C SER A 68 -6.29 7.07 1.39
N ASN A 69 -7.10 7.77 2.17
CA ASN A 69 -8.52 7.52 2.29
C ASN A 69 -9.35 8.74 1.88
N PRO A 70 -9.64 8.88 0.57
CA PRO A 70 -10.55 9.92 0.10
C PRO A 70 -12.03 9.62 0.43
N HIS A 71 -12.36 8.45 0.98
CA HIS A 71 -13.73 7.93 1.05
C HIS A 71 -14.26 7.69 2.47
N GLY A 72 -13.51 8.07 3.51
CA GLY A 72 -13.95 7.97 4.91
C GLY A 72 -13.78 6.58 5.56
N TYR A 73 -13.03 5.65 4.95
CA TYR A 73 -12.64 4.38 5.56
C TYR A 73 -11.74 4.56 6.79
N ASP A 74 -11.86 3.67 7.78
CA ASP A 74 -10.99 3.68 8.96
C ASP A 74 -9.62 3.06 8.63
N LEU A 75 -8.66 3.90 8.24
CA LEU A 75 -7.30 3.44 7.93
C LEU A 75 -6.54 2.94 9.15
N GLU A 76 -6.88 3.37 10.38
CA GLU A 76 -6.22 2.84 11.57
C GLU A 76 -6.62 1.39 11.80
N ARG A 77 -7.92 1.09 11.64
CA ARG A 77 -8.42 -0.28 11.70
C ARG A 77 -7.80 -1.15 10.60
N ILE A 78 -7.81 -0.68 9.35
CA ILE A 78 -7.22 -1.42 8.22
C ILE A 78 -5.73 -1.69 8.49
N PHE A 79 -4.97 -0.69 8.95
CA PHE A 79 -3.58 -0.85 9.32
C PHE A 79 -3.36 -1.93 10.40
N ARG A 80 -4.18 -1.93 11.45
CA ARG A 80 -4.11 -2.96 12.52
C ARG A 80 -4.41 -4.36 12.00
N GLU A 81 -5.32 -4.50 11.04
CA GLU A 81 -5.63 -5.79 10.42
C GLU A 81 -4.47 -6.26 9.52
N LEU A 82 -3.89 -5.38 8.70
CA LEU A 82 -2.69 -5.67 7.90
C LEU A 82 -1.49 -6.08 8.76
N GLN A 83 -1.27 -5.41 9.89
CA GLN A 83 -0.17 -5.74 10.80
C GLN A 83 -0.29 -7.15 11.38
N LYS A 84 -1.51 -7.62 11.67
CA LYS A 84 -1.74 -8.99 12.14
C LYS A 84 -1.38 -10.02 11.07
N GLU A 85 -1.77 -9.78 9.82
CA GLU A 85 -1.43 -10.70 8.72
C GLU A 85 0.09 -10.79 8.51
N ILE A 86 0.77 -9.65 8.63
CA ILE A 86 2.22 -9.56 8.59
C ILE A 86 2.85 -10.40 9.70
N ASP A 87 2.41 -10.21 10.94
CA ASP A 87 2.97 -10.90 12.09
C ASP A 87 2.74 -12.42 11.98
N ILE A 88 1.53 -12.84 11.56
CA ILE A 88 1.21 -14.24 11.26
C ILE A 88 2.16 -14.78 10.18
N SER A 89 2.39 -14.04 9.10
CA SER A 89 3.26 -14.48 8.01
C SER A 89 4.74 -14.55 8.38
N ARG A 90 5.19 -13.79 9.40
CA ARG A 90 6.57 -13.75 9.88
C ARG A 90 6.87 -14.82 10.94
N PHE A 91 5.89 -15.17 11.78
CA PHE A 91 6.09 -16.03 12.95
C PHE A 91 5.26 -17.32 12.94
N GLY A 92 4.41 -17.52 11.94
CA GLY A 92 3.46 -18.64 11.86
C GLY A 92 3.97 -19.91 11.17
N ASN A 93 5.28 -20.13 11.04
CA ASN A 93 5.88 -21.36 10.49
C ASN A 93 6.77 -22.06 11.52
#